data_AF-A0A380QCU7-F1
#
_entry.id   AF-A0A380QCU7-F1
#
_cell.length_a   1.000
_cell.length_b   1.000
_cell.length_c   1.000
_cell.angle_alpha   90.00
_cell.angle_beta   90.00
_cell.angle_gamma   90.00
#
_symmetry.space_group_name_H-M   'P 1'
#
loop_
_entity.id
_entity.type
_entity.pdbx_description
1 polymer ?
#
loop_
_entity_poly.entity_id
_entity_poly.type
_entity_poly.pdbx_seq_one_letter_code
_entity_poly.pdbx_strand_id
1 'polypeptide(L)' 'MDPLANAMEQEIKKKLALFECVRMVLVNHVAGKPSLLAVDAGRKMLPMDNKPTFATLDSWINKLITAGV' A
#
# COMPACT_ATOMS: atom_id res chain seq x y z
N MET A 1 25.05 -8.42 15.21
CA MET A 1 24.04 -8.32 14.14
C MET A 1 24.74 -7.78 12.91
N ASP A 2 24.75 -8.56 11.83
CA ASP A 2 25.48 -8.26 10.60
C ASP A 2 24.80 -7.08 9.85
N PRO A 3 25.53 -6.02 9.43
CA PRO A 3 24.94 -4.85 8.79
C PRO A 3 24.09 -5.18 7.55
N LEU A 4 24.50 -6.21 6.80
CA LEU A 4 23.77 -6.68 5.63
C LEU A 4 22.43 -7.32 6.01
N ALA A 5 22.41 -8.17 7.03
CA ALA A 5 21.19 -8.83 7.50
C ALA A 5 20.17 -7.80 8.00
N ASN A 6 20.63 -6.77 8.73
CA ASN A 6 19.78 -5.67 9.16
C ASN A 6 19.21 -4.90 7.96
N ALA A 7 20.03 -4.57 6.97
CA ALA A 7 19.56 -3.88 5.76
C ALA A 7 18.49 -4.68 5.02
N MET A 8 18.69 -5.99 4.86
CA MET A 8 17.70 -6.88 4.24
C MET A 8 16.38 -6.90 5.03
N GLU A 9 16.44 -6.97 6.36
CA GLU A 9 15.26 -6.95 7.21
C GLU A 9 14.47 -5.64 7.06
N GLN A 10 15.15 -4.49 7.04
CA GLN A 10 14.49 -3.19 6.84
C GLN A 10 13.85 -3.07 5.46
N GLU A 11 14.49 -3.57 4.41
CA GLU A 11 13.93 -3.58 3.06
C GLU A 11 12.68 -4.46 2.95
N ILE A 12 12.67 -5.64 3.59
CA ILE A 12 11.47 -6.49 3.64
C ILE A 12 10.34 -5.80 4.41
N LYS A 13 10.63 -5.14 5.54
CA LYS A 13 9.61 -4.38 6.30
C LYS A 13 8.96 -3.28 5.46
N LYS A 14 9.75 -2.53 4.68
CA LYS A 14 9.22 -1.50 3.76
C LYS A 14 8.28 -2.11 2.71
N LYS A 15 8.69 -3.23 2.10
CA LYS A 15 7.86 -3.93 1.10
C LYS A 15 6.57 -4.49 1.70
N LEU A 16 6.66 -5.07 2.91
CA LEU A 16 5.49 -5.60 3.61
C LEU A 16 4.48 -4.49 3.94
N ALA A 17 4.96 -3.33 4.40
CA ALA A 17 4.11 -2.17 4.66
C ALA A 17 3.34 -1.71 3.40
N LEU A 18 3.94 -1.80 2.20
CA LEU A 18 3.25 -1.51 0.94
C LEU A 18 2.14 -2.52 0.63
N PHE A 19 2.34 -3.81 0.91
CA PHE A 19 1.29 -4.82 0.77
C PHE A 19 0.14 -4.58 1.76
N GLU A 20 0.45 -4.23 3.00
CA GLU A 20 -0.57 -3.86 4.00
C GLU A 20 -1.33 -2.59 3.61
N CYS A 21 -0.64 -1.61 3.01
CA CYS A 21 -1.26 -0.43 2.41
C CYS A 21 -2.31 -0.81 1.37
N VAL A 22 -1.94 -1.61 0.36
CA VAL A 22 -2.86 -2.05 -0.70
C VAL A 22 -4.02 -2.86 -0.13
N ARG A 23 -3.75 -3.80 0.78
CA ARG A 23 -4.78 -4.58 1.48
C ARG A 23 -5.79 -3.66 2.18
N MET A 24 -5.33 -2.64 2.90
CA MET A 24 -6.21 -1.69 3.58
C MET A 24 -7.09 -0.95 2.58
N VAL A 25 -6.56 -0.51 1.44
CA VAL A 25 -7.38 0.14 0.40
C VAL A 25 -8.46 -0.81 -0.10
N LEU A 26 -8.11 -2.05 -0.45
CA LEU A 26 -9.06 -3.03 -0.97
C LEU A 26 -10.17 -3.35 0.05
N VAL A 27 -9.81 -3.56 1.32
CA VAL A 27 -10.79 -3.82 2.40
C VAL A 27 -11.75 -2.64 2.56
N ASN A 28 -11.26 -1.40 2.50
CA ASN A 28 -12.11 -0.21 2.59
C ASN A 28 -13.00 -0.05 1.35
N HIS A 29 -12.50 -0.41 0.17
CA HIS A 29 -13.27 -0.38 -1.06
C HIS A 29 -14.43 -1.39 -1.01
N VAL A 30 -14.16 -2.64 -0.60
CA VAL A 30 -15.19 -3.69 -0.42
C VAL A 30 -16.19 -3.30 0.69
N ALA A 31 -15.76 -2.56 1.70
CA ALA A 31 -16.65 -1.98 2.72
C ALA A 31 -17.53 -0.81 2.22
N GLY A 32 -17.50 -0.49 0.91
CA GLY A 32 -18.34 0.53 0.29
C GLY A 32 -17.85 1.96 0.46
N LYS A 33 -16.61 2.18 0.92
CA LYS A 33 -16.07 3.54 1.04
C LYS A 33 -15.72 4.11 -0.36
N PRO A 34 -15.94 5.42 -0.59
CA PRO A 34 -15.48 6.08 -1.81
C PRO A 34 -13.98 5.86 -2.06
N SER A 35 -13.58 5.69 -3.33
CA SER A 35 -12.18 5.34 -3.71
C SER A 35 -11.15 6.24 -3.03
N LEU A 36 -11.36 7.57 -3.05
CA LEU A 36 -10.44 8.53 -2.46
C LEU A 36 -10.21 8.28 -0.96
N LEU A 37 -11.25 7.93 -0.20
CA LEU A 37 -11.15 7.64 1.24
C LEU A 37 -10.51 6.28 1.50
N ALA A 38 -10.80 5.28 0.65
CA ALA A 38 -10.16 3.97 0.74
C ALA A 38 -8.65 4.07 0.46
N VAL A 39 -8.26 4.79 -0.59
CA VAL A 39 -6.88 5.06 -0.97
C VAL A 39 -6.15 5.83 0.12
N ASP A 40 -6.76 6.89 0.67
CA ASP A 40 -6.15 7.66 1.78
C ASP A 40 -5.90 6.80 3.02
N ALA A 41 -6.87 5.95 3.38
CA ALA A 41 -6.77 5.06 4.53
C ALA A 41 -5.56 4.12 4.43
N GLY A 42 -5.24 3.63 3.22
CA GLY A 42 -4.02 2.86 2.98
C GLY A 42 -2.76 3.74 3.02
N ARG A 43 -2.75 4.86 2.29
CA ARG A 43 -1.55 5.70 2.12
C ARG A 43 -1.01 6.27 3.42
N LYS A 44 -1.90 6.67 4.34
CA LYS A 44 -1.50 7.30 5.60
C LYS A 44 -0.71 6.38 6.54
N MET A 45 -0.76 5.06 6.32
CA MET A 45 0.00 4.09 7.12
C MET A 45 1.49 4.05 6.77
N LEU A 46 1.89 4.60 5.60
CA LEU A 46 3.25 4.51 5.11
C LEU A 46 4.13 5.69 5.61
N PRO A 47 5.42 5.44 5.92
CA PRO A 47 6.42 6.49 6.09
C PRO A 47 6.57 7.33 4.81
N MET A 48 7.00 8.59 4.94
CA MET A 48 7.10 9.51 3.80
C MET A 48 7.99 8.97 2.67
N ASP A 49 9.10 8.33 3.01
CA ASP A 49 10.08 7.81 2.04
C ASP A 49 9.51 6.74 1.10
N ASN A 50 8.46 6.05 1.53
CA ASN A 50 7.83 4.95 0.79
C ASN A 50 6.36 5.23 0.48
N LYS A 51 5.90 6.48 0.67
CA LYS A 51 4.49 6.86 0.48
C LYS A 51 4.22 7.12 -1.01
N PRO A 52 3.39 6.30 -1.69
CA PRO A 52 3.02 6.57 -3.06
C PRO A 52 2.15 7.83 -3.13
N THR A 53 2.07 8.47 -4.30
CA THR A 53 1.09 9.54 -4.53
C THR A 53 -0.34 8.96 -4.56
N PHE A 54 -1.35 9.82 -4.42
CA PHE A 54 -2.75 9.40 -4.58
C PHE A 54 -2.97 8.77 -5.96
N ALA A 55 -2.54 9.46 -7.01
CA ALA A 55 -2.69 9.00 -8.40
C ALA A 55 -2.00 7.66 -8.65
N THR A 56 -0.81 7.46 -8.07
CA THR A 56 -0.07 6.20 -8.19
C THR A 56 -0.83 5.04 -7.55
N LEU A 57 -1.28 5.21 -6.31
CA LEU A 57 -1.98 4.12 -5.62
C LEU A 57 -3.35 3.83 -6.24
N ASP A 58 -4.11 4.87 -6.60
CA ASP A 58 -5.39 4.72 -7.29
C ASP A 58 -5.23 3.97 -8.62
N SER A 59 -4.18 4.27 -9.40
CA SER A 59 -3.86 3.52 -10.63
C SER A 59 -3.58 2.04 -10.38
N TRP A 60 -2.86 1.69 -9.31
CA TRP A 60 -2.62 0.29 -8.94
C TRP A 60 -3.92 -0.43 -8.58
N ILE A 61 -4.78 0.22 -7.79
CA ILE A 61 -6.07 -0.34 -7.35
C ILE A 61 -7.01 -0.52 -8.54
N ASN A 62 -7.12 0.45 -9.44
CA ASN A 62 -7.93 0.33 -10.65
C ASN A 62 -7.48 -0.83 -11.53
N LYS A 63 -6.16 -1.06 -11.66
CA LYS A 63 -5.63 -2.22 -12.37
C LYS A 63 -6.03 -3.53 -11.69
N LEU A 64 -6.00 -3.60 -10.36
CA LEU A 64 -6.39 -4.79 -9.62
C LEU A 64 -7.89 -5.09 -9.74
N ILE A 65 -8.74 -4.06 -9.66
CA ILE A 65 -10.19 -4.20 -9.82
C ILE A 65 -10.55 -4.60 -11.26
N THR A 66 -9.89 -3.98 -12.25
CA THR A 66 -10.17 -4.24 -13.68
C THR A 66 -9.61 -5.59 -14.15
N ALA A 67 -8.58 -6.12 -13.50
CA ALA A 67 -7.96 -7.40 -13.84
C ALA A 67 -8.82 -8.63 -13.52
N GLY A 68 -10.03 -8.46 -12.94
CA GLY A 68 -11.00 -9.55 -12.80
C GLY A 68 -10.51 -10.70 -11.92
N VAL A 69 -10.13 -10.39 -10.68
CA VAL A 69 -10.19 -11.35 -9.56
C VAL A 69 -11.51 -11.17 -8.84
#